data_AF-A0A0Q6EJ29-F1
#
_entry.id   AF-A0A0Q6EJ29-F1
#
_cell.length_a   1.000
_cell.length_b   1.000
_cell.length_c   1.000
_cell.angle_alpha   90.00
_cell.angle_beta   90.00
_cell.angle_gamma   90.00
#
_symmetry.space_group_name_H-M   'P 1'
#
loop_
_entity.id
_entity.type
_entity.pdbx_description
1 polymer ?
#
loop_
_entity_poly.entity_id
_entity_poly.type
_entity_poly.pdbx_seq_one_letter_code
_entity_poly.pdbx_strand_id
1 'polypeptide(L)' 'MSLPHSLTRHEWETLRHIALSAPPKVRPDAIVLGRLKGLDMVDEADGALHPTRLGRSAIVFGSPILWSR' A
#
# COMPACT_ATOMS: atom_id res chain seq x y z
N MET A 1 0.45 19.86 -2.97
CA MET A 1 1.33 18.69 -2.84
C MET A 1 0.67 17.55 -3.60
N SER A 2 1.31 17.06 -4.67
CA SER A 2 0.75 16.03 -5.54
C SER A 2 0.97 14.66 -4.91
N LEU A 3 -0.07 13.83 -4.86
CA LEU A 3 0.05 12.45 -4.39
C LEU A 3 1.12 11.72 -5.23
N PRO A 4 2.03 10.94 -4.60
CA PRO A 4 3.02 10.18 -5.33
C PRO A 4 2.36 9.29 -6.39
N HIS A 5 3.00 9.25 -7.56
CA HIS A 5 2.65 8.47 -8.74
C HIS A 5 1.94 7.14 -8.41
N SER A 6 0.78 6.98 -9.05
CA SER A 6 -0.06 5.78 -9.16
C SER A 6 0.55 4.48 -8.65
N LEU A 7 0.01 3.95 -7.55
CA LEU A 7 0.19 2.55 -7.19
C LEU A 7 -0.21 1.67 -8.38
N THR A 8 0.48 0.56 -8.58
CA THR A 8 0.01 -0.53 -9.45
C THR A 8 -1.09 -1.34 -8.77
N ARG A 9 -1.83 -2.13 -9.54
CA ARG A 9 -2.88 -3.02 -8.97
C ARG A 9 -2.33 -3.92 -7.87
N HIS A 10 -1.15 -4.49 -8.09
CA HIS A 10 -0.51 -5.38 -7.12
C HIS A 10 -0.14 -4.64 -5.83
N GLU A 11 0.45 -3.45 -5.94
CA GLU A 11 0.80 -2.60 -4.78
C GLU A 11 -0.42 -2.17 -3.97
N TRP A 12 -1.53 -1.84 -4.65
CA TRP A 12 -2.78 -1.49 -3.97
C TRP A 12 -3.42 -2.68 -3.27
N GLU A 13 -3.43 -3.86 -3.90
CA GLU A 13 -3.91 -5.09 -3.26
C GLU A 13 -3.06 -5.46 -2.03
N THR A 14 -1.73 -5.30 -2.11
CA THR A 14 -0.83 -5.46 -0.96
C THR A 14 -1.14 -4.46 0.16
N LEU A 15 -1.27 -3.16 -0.17
CA LEU A 15 -1.62 -2.12 0.80
C LEU A 15 -2.97 -2.41 1.48
N ARG A 16 -3.96 -2.88 0.73
CA ARG A 16 -5.26 -3.29 1.26
C ARG A 16 -5.17 -4.51 2.17
N HIS A 17 -4.35 -5.51 1.82
CA HIS A 17 -4.14 -6.68 2.69
C HIS A 17 -3.50 -6.29 4.03
N ILE A 18 -2.48 -5.42 3.99
CA ILE A 18 -1.83 -4.89 5.20
C ILE A 18 -2.85 -4.16 6.08
N ALA A 19 -3.71 -3.32 5.48
CA ALA A 19 -4.73 -2.57 6.22
C ALA A 19 -5.84 -3.43 6.83
N LEU A 20 -6.15 -4.57 6.21
CA LEU A 20 -7.17 -5.50 6.72
C LEU A 20 -6.61 -6.50 7.75
N SER A 21 -5.30 -6.43 8.04
CA SER A 21 -4.57 -7.45 8.83
C SER A 21 -4.88 -8.88 8.38
N ALA A 22 -5.29 -9.03 7.12
CA ALA A 22 -5.61 -10.31 6.55
C ALA A 22 -4.28 -10.99 6.20
N PRO A 23 -4.06 -12.25 6.59
CA PRO A 23 -2.90 -12.98 6.11
C PRO A 23 -2.96 -12.94 4.58
N PRO A 24 -1.96 -12.32 3.92
CA PRO A 24 -2.05 -12.11 2.50
C PRO A 24 -2.00 -13.50 1.84
N LYS A 25 -2.94 -13.77 0.93
CA LYS A 25 -2.98 -15.07 0.20
C LYS A 25 -1.66 -15.38 -0.53
N VAL A 26 -0.88 -14.33 -0.81
CA VAL A 26 0.46 -14.36 -1.38
C VAL A 26 1.34 -13.49 -0.48
N ARG A 27 2.49 -14.01 -0.01
CA ARG A 27 3.44 -13.17 0.74
C ARG A 27 3.79 -11.94 -0.11
N PRO A 28 3.74 -10.72 0.43
CA PRO A 28 4.09 -9.54 -0.33
C PRO A 28 5.54 -9.66 -0.82
N ASP A 29 5.79 -9.36 -2.10
CA ASP A 29 7.14 -9.29 -2.64
C ASP A 29 7.93 -8.20 -1.88
N ALA A 30 9.18 -8.48 -1.52
CA ALA A 30 10.08 -7.54 -0.87
C ALA A 30 10.23 -6.24 -1.69
N ILE A 31 10.15 -6.33 -3.02
CA ILE A 31 10.20 -5.16 -3.92
C ILE A 31 8.98 -4.25 -3.70
N VAL A 32 7.79 -4.85 -3.61
CA VAL A 32 6.52 -4.12 -3.40
C VAL A 32 6.51 -3.45 -2.04
N LEU A 33 6.94 -4.16 -1.00
CA LEU A 33 7.04 -3.59 0.35
C LEU A 33 8.05 -2.44 0.41
N GLY A 34 9.22 -2.60 -0.22
CA GLY A 34 10.22 -1.54 -0.31
C GLY A 34 9.68 -0.29 -0.98
N ARG A 35 8.91 -0.46 -2.07
CA ARG A 35 8.28 0.66 -2.77
C ARG A 35 7.18 1.31 -1.93
N LEU A 36 6.29 0.55 -1.30
CA LEU A 36 5.24 1.09 -0.43
C LEU A 36 5.82 1.85 0.76
N LYS A 37 6.91 1.37 1.37
CA LYS A 37 7.66 2.11 2.40
C LYS A 37 8.28 3.39 1.84
N GLY A 38 8.92 3.32 0.68
CA GLY A 38 9.50 4.50 0.01
C GLY A 38 8.47 5.56 -0.41
N LEU A 39 7.22 5.18 -0.59
CA LEU A 39 6.09 6.07 -0.88
C LEU A 39 5.37 6.56 0.39
N ASP A 40 5.88 6.25 1.58
CA ASP A 40 5.25 6.56 2.87
C ASP A 40 3.81 6.01 2.98
N MET A 41 3.53 4.86 2.36
CA MET A 41 2.20 4.22 2.37
C MET A 41 2.05 3.22 3.51
N VAL A 42 3.16 2.58 3.90
CA VAL A 42 3.21 1.61 4.99
C VAL A 42 4.42 1.87 5.86
N ASP A 43 4.26 1.57 7.14
CA ASP A 43 5.32 1.64 8.15
C ASP A 43 5.35 0.32 8.94
N GLU A 44 6.44 0.08 9.65
CA GLU A 44 6.62 -1.09 10.49
C GLU A 44 6.72 -0.69 11.96
N ALA A 45 5.77 -1.17 12.75
CA ALA A 45 5.73 -0.95 14.19
C ALA A 45 5.51 -2.29 14.89
N ASP A 46 6.33 -2.58 15.90
CA ASP A 46 6.28 -3.80 16.70
C ASP A 46 6.37 -5.11 15.87
N GLY A 47 7.15 -5.09 14.79
CA GLY A 47 7.33 -6.24 13.88
C GLY A 47 6.12 -6.52 12.98
N ALA A 48 5.14 -5.61 12.95
CA ALA A 48 3.98 -5.68 12.09
C ALA A 48 3.95 -4.49 11.11
N LEU A 49 3.49 -4.76 9.89
CA LEU A 49 3.27 -3.73 8.89
C LEU A 49 1.91 -3.07 9.09
N HIS A 50 1.88 -1.74 9.07
CA HIS A 50 0.68 -0.93 9.21
C HIS A 50 0.61 0.11 8.10
N PRO A 51 -0.58 0.45 7.58
CA PRO A 51 -0.71 1.56 6.66
C PRO A 51 -0.55 2.89 7.41
N THR A 52 0.24 3.80 6.84
CA THR A 52 0.39 5.17 7.34
C THR A 52 -0.91 5.96 7.14
N ARG A 53 -0.94 7.22 7.60
CA ARG A 53 -2.06 8.13 7.28
C ARG A 53 -2.26 8.30 5.77
N LEU A 54 -1.17 8.35 5.00
CA LEU A 54 -1.21 8.46 3.55
C LEU A 54 -1.73 7.17 2.91
N GLY A 55 -1.22 6.01 3.33
CA GLY A 55 -1.69 4.70 2.86
C GLY A 55 -3.17 4.46 3.13
N ARG A 56 -3.66 4.81 4.33
CA ARG A 56 -5.09 4.74 4.67
C ARG A 56 -5.94 5.63 3.77
N SER A 57 -5.47 6.84 3.50
CA SER A 57 -6.15 7.76 2.58
C SER A 57 -6.22 7.17 1.16
N ALA A 58 -5.13 6.59 0.66
CA ALA A 58 -5.09 5.95 -0.65
C ALA A 58 -6.07 4.77 -0.78
N ILE A 59 -6.34 4.04 0.30
CA ILE A 59 -7.35 2.98 0.35
C ILE A 59 -8.76 3.57 0.32
N VAL A 60 -9.05 4.55 1.18
CA VAL A 60 -10.39 5.16 1.34
C VAL A 60 -10.84 5.89 0.08
N PHE A 61 -9.95 6.68 -0.52
CA PHE A 61 -10.24 7.39 -1.76
C PHE A 61 -10.14 6.48 -3.00
N GLY A 62 -9.85 5.19 -2.80
CA GLY A 62 -9.79 4.16 -3.84
C GLY A 62 -8.89 4.59 -4.98
N SER A 63 -7.56 4.66 -4.74
CA SER A 63 -6.55 5.17 -5.69
C SER A 63 -7.00 5.14 -7.17
N PRO A 64 -7.57 6.24 -7.69
CA PRO A 64 -8.24 6.26 -8.98
C PRO A 64 -7.31 6.11 -10.19
N ILE A 65 -5.99 6.13 -9.99
CA ILE A 65 -5.03 5.98 -11.10
C ILE A 65 -4.89 4.50 -11.53
N LEU A 66 -5.46 3.56 -10.77
CA LEU A 66 -5.36 2.11 -11.01
C LEU A 66 -6.10 1.56 -12.24
N TRP A 67 -6.79 2.40 -13.01
CA TRP A 67 -7.42 2.01 -14.28
C TRP A 67 -6.87 2.77 -15.49
N SER A 68 -5.91 3.67 -15.27
CA SER A 68 -5.37 4.53 -16.32
C SER A 68 -4.04 4.01 -16.84
N ARG A 69 -4.08 2.82 -17.45
CA ARG A 69 -3.45 2.44 -18.74
C ARG A 69 -3.37 0.93 -18.89
#